data_AF-A0A9W4TR48-F1
#
_entry.id   AF-A0A9W4TR48-F1
#
_cell.length_a   1.000
_cell.length_b   1.000
_cell.length_c   1.000
_cell.angle_alpha   90.00
_cell.angle_beta   90.00
_cell.angle_gamma   90.00
#
_symmetry.space_group_name_H-M   'P 1'
#
loop_
_entity.id
_entity.type
_entity.pdbx_description
1 polymer ?
#
loop_
_entity_poly.entity_id
_entity_poly.type
_entity_poly.pdbx_seq_one_letter_code
_entity_poly.pdbx_strand_id
1 'polypeptide(L)'
;MVRRLISSMKAHDHWFAEWWSSVLLMVVGIYGLCIPNSFIIQRSFIDGFLKILPFDVWQWLFIVFGLFQFIALRCESIIGRGIAAFFASSLLIWGFLNILIYGQWHFSLVAWGVFAVVNLYALYRIVRGIEKHYELL
;
A
#
# COMPACT_ATOMS: atom_id res chain seq x y z
N MET A 1 -26.94 0.62 20.79
CA MET A 1 -25.51 0.41 21.10
C MET A 1 -24.86 -0.61 20.17
N VAL A 2 -25.34 -1.87 20.13
CA VAL A 2 -24.80 -2.95 19.28
C VAL A 2 -24.78 -2.59 17.79
N ARG A 3 -25.85 -1.98 17.25
CA ARG A 3 -25.89 -1.51 15.85
C ARG A 3 -24.82 -0.46 15.51
N ARG A 4 -24.52 0.47 16.43
CA ARG A 4 -23.46 1.49 16.26
C ARG A 4 -22.07 0.86 16.33
N LEU A 5 -21.91 -0.14 17.20
CA LEU A 5 -20.65 -0.86 17.37
C LEU A 5 -20.34 -1.71 16.14
N ILE A 6 -21.35 -2.40 15.59
CA ILE A 6 -21.24 -3.15 14.32
C ILE A 6 -20.99 -2.21 13.12
N SER A 7 -21.65 -1.04 13.06
CA SER A 7 -21.39 -0.08 11.98
C SER A 7 -19.99 0.53 12.08
N SER A 8 -19.50 0.79 13.30
CA SER A 8 -18.14 1.27 13.54
C SER A 8 -17.09 0.20 13.17
N MET A 9 -17.29 -1.06 13.57
CA MET A 9 -16.39 -2.16 13.18
C MET A 9 -16.34 -2.37 11.66
N LYS A 10 -17.51 -2.42 10.98
CA LYS A 10 -17.57 -2.48 9.51
C LYS A 10 -16.95 -1.26 8.83
N ALA A 11 -16.91 -0.12 9.51
CA ALA A 11 -16.28 1.09 9.01
C ALA A 11 -14.75 1.09 9.20
N HIS A 12 -14.19 0.21 10.04
CA HIS A 12 -12.75 0.08 10.28
C HIS A 12 -12.17 -1.24 9.74
N ASP A 13 -12.97 -2.14 9.17
CA ASP A 13 -12.48 -3.41 8.61
C ASP A 13 -11.39 -3.22 7.55
N HIS A 14 -11.44 -2.12 6.79
CA HIS A 14 -10.39 -1.79 5.80
C HIS A 14 -9.15 -1.14 6.41
N TRP A 15 -9.22 -0.57 7.62
CA TRP A 15 -8.04 -0.01 8.30
C TRP A 15 -7.01 -1.08 8.63
N PHE A 16 -7.46 -2.26 9.02
CA PHE A 16 -6.56 -3.38 9.27
C PHE A 16 -5.82 -3.79 7.99
N ALA A 17 -6.51 -3.79 6.84
CA ALA A 17 -5.92 -4.11 5.55
C ALA A 17 -4.97 -2.99 5.05
N GLU A 18 -5.30 -1.71 5.28
CA GLU A 18 -4.40 -0.57 5.02
C GLU A 18 -3.15 -0.61 5.91
N TRP A 19 -3.30 -1.04 7.17
CA TRP A 19 -2.16 -1.23 8.08
C TRP A 19 -1.21 -2.32 7.56
N TRP A 20 -1.74 -3.46 7.12
CA TRP A 20 -0.92 -4.50 6.48
C TRP A 20 -0.27 -4.04 5.18
N SER A 21 -0.96 -3.22 4.39
CA SER A 21 -0.36 -2.57 3.21
C SER A 21 0.85 -1.73 3.59
N SER A 22 0.73 -0.90 4.63
CA SER A 22 1.83 -0.09 5.13
C SER A 22 3.02 -0.95 5.56
N VAL A 23 2.77 -2.03 6.33
CA VAL A 23 3.81 -2.98 6.75
C VAL A 23 4.47 -3.64 5.54
N LEU A 24 3.70 -4.08 4.55
CA LEU A 24 4.23 -4.67 3.33
C LEU A 24 5.17 -3.71 2.61
N LEU A 25 4.76 -2.46 2.40
CA LEU A 25 5.58 -1.43 1.74
C LEU A 25 6.91 -1.22 2.47
N MET A 26 6.88 -1.06 3.79
CA MET A 26 8.09 -0.86 4.59
C MET A 26 9.02 -2.08 4.56
N VAL A 27 8.47 -3.28 4.77
CA VAL A 27 9.25 -4.52 4.80
C VAL A 27 9.90 -4.77 3.44
N VAL A 28 9.16 -4.58 2.36
CA VAL A 28 9.69 -4.73 1.00
C VAL A 28 10.84 -3.76 0.74
N GLY A 29 10.65 -2.48 1.08
CA GLY A 29 11.69 -1.46 0.88
C GLY A 29 12.94 -1.74 1.71
N ILE A 30 12.79 -2.08 2.99
CA ILE A 30 13.91 -2.44 3.87
C ILE A 30 14.62 -3.69 3.36
N TYR A 31 13.86 -4.73 2.99
CA TYR A 31 14.41 -5.96 2.46
C TYR A 31 15.21 -5.72 1.17
N GLY A 32 14.72 -4.82 0.30
CA GLY A 32 15.43 -4.36 -0.90
C GLY A 32 16.78 -3.71 -0.59
N LEU A 33 16.84 -2.81 0.39
CA LEU A 33 18.10 -2.16 0.79
C LEU A 33 19.09 -3.14 1.46
N CYS A 34 18.60 -4.06 2.29
CA CYS A 34 19.45 -5.00 3.02
C CYS A 34 20.03 -6.11 2.14
N ILE A 35 19.30 -6.55 1.10
CA ILE A 35 19.73 -7.64 0.22
C ILE A 35 19.54 -7.25 -1.26
N PRO A 36 20.33 -6.27 -1.75
CA PRO A 36 20.15 -5.70 -3.10
C PRO A 36 20.43 -6.70 -4.23
N ASN A 37 21.20 -7.77 -3.93
CA ASN A 37 21.55 -8.83 -4.87
C ASN A 37 20.67 -10.08 -4.76
N SER A 38 19.58 -10.04 -3.99
CA SER A 38 18.66 -11.18 -3.94
C SER A 38 17.94 -11.32 -5.28
N PHE A 39 18.06 -12.49 -5.89
CA PHE A 39 17.46 -12.82 -7.18
C PHE A 39 15.93 -12.61 -7.20
N ILE A 40 15.29 -12.82 -6.05
CA ILE A 40 13.86 -12.63 -5.82
C ILE A 40 13.49 -11.15 -5.89
N ILE A 41 14.28 -10.25 -5.30
CA ILE A 41 14.01 -8.82 -5.37
C ILE A 41 14.45 -8.26 -6.73
N GLN A 42 15.64 -8.63 -7.22
CA GLN A 42 16.15 -8.19 -8.52
C GLN A 42 15.15 -8.45 -9.66
N ARG A 43 14.64 -9.67 -9.79
CA ARG A 43 13.72 -9.96 -10.91
C ARG A 43 12.28 -9.49 -10.70
N SER A 44 11.83 -9.37 -9.45
CA SER A 44 10.45 -8.92 -9.14
C SER A 44 10.32 -7.40 -9.07
N PHE A 45 11.42 -6.67 -8.81
CA PHE A 45 11.40 -5.24 -8.51
C PHE A 45 12.34 -4.40 -9.37
N ILE A 46 13.20 -4.95 -10.22
CA ILE A 46 14.33 -4.16 -10.78
C ILE A 46 14.28 -3.97 -12.30
N ASP A 47 13.79 -4.95 -13.07
CA ASP A 47 13.87 -4.85 -14.54
C ASP A 47 12.99 -3.73 -15.17
N GLY A 48 11.82 -3.43 -14.61
CA GLY A 48 11.00 -2.27 -15.01
C GLY A 48 11.35 -0.98 -14.26
N PHE A 49 11.87 -1.08 -13.03
CA PHE A 49 12.12 0.05 -12.13
C PHE A 49 13.40 0.84 -12.51
N LEU A 50 14.46 0.16 -12.95
CA LEU A 50 15.73 0.80 -13.36
C LEU A 50 15.62 1.64 -14.63
N LYS A 51 14.56 1.47 -15.43
CA LYS A 51 14.36 2.27 -16.64
C LYS A 51 14.05 3.74 -16.34
N ILE A 52 13.60 4.06 -15.12
CA ILE A 52 13.09 5.39 -14.77
C ILE A 52 13.82 5.99 -13.56
N LEU A 53 14.11 5.22 -12.49
CA LEU A 53 14.84 5.71 -11.32
C LEU A 53 15.85 4.68 -10.79
N PRO A 54 16.91 5.12 -10.10
CA PRO A 54 17.86 4.22 -9.43
C PRO A 54 17.18 3.31 -8.41
N PHE A 55 17.74 2.11 -8.22
CA PHE A 55 17.24 1.11 -7.29
C PHE A 55 16.98 1.67 -5.88
N ASP A 56 17.95 2.38 -5.32
CA ASP A 56 17.87 2.88 -3.94
C ASP A 56 16.70 3.85 -3.76
N VAL A 57 16.46 4.70 -4.75
CA VAL A 57 15.36 5.68 -4.73
C VAL A 57 14.02 4.96 -4.60
N TRP A 58 13.84 3.86 -5.33
CA TRP A 58 12.62 3.09 -5.26
C TRP A 58 12.40 2.43 -3.91
N GLN A 59 13.43 1.81 -3.35
CA GLN A 59 13.32 1.21 -2.01
C GLN A 59 12.97 2.27 -0.96
N TRP A 60 13.58 3.46 -1.07
CA TRP A 60 13.23 4.59 -0.22
C TRP A 60 11.79 5.07 -0.40
N LEU A 61 11.27 5.11 -1.63
CA LEU A 61 9.87 5.44 -1.88
C LEU A 61 8.92 4.44 -1.18
N PHE A 62 9.20 3.14 -1.29
CA PHE A 62 8.44 2.10 -0.58
C PHE A 62 8.44 2.34 0.95
N ILE A 63 9.60 2.61 1.54
CA ILE A 63 9.71 2.88 2.98
C ILE A 63 8.96 4.15 3.37
N VAL A 64 9.19 5.26 2.67
CA VAL A 64 8.61 6.57 2.99
C VAL A 64 7.09 6.55 2.88
N PHE A 65 6.54 5.98 1.81
CA PHE A 65 5.09 5.89 1.65
C PHE A 65 4.45 4.88 2.60
N GLY A 66 5.15 3.79 2.92
CA GLY A 66 4.71 2.86 3.98
C GLY A 66 4.63 3.54 5.34
N LEU A 67 5.66 4.31 5.73
CA LEU A 67 5.67 5.11 6.97
C LEU A 67 4.61 6.21 6.96
N PHE A 68 4.45 6.92 5.85
CA PHE A 68 3.42 7.95 5.71
C PHE A 68 2.02 7.36 5.86
N GLN A 69 1.75 6.21 5.25
CA GLN A 69 0.48 5.48 5.42
C GLN A 69 0.26 5.08 6.88
N PHE A 70 1.28 4.58 7.57
CA PHE A 70 1.20 4.24 8.98
C PHE A 70 0.83 5.45 9.85
N ILE A 71 1.51 6.58 9.64
CA ILE A 71 1.26 7.82 10.39
C ILE A 71 -0.15 8.34 10.09
N ALA A 72 -0.57 8.35 8.82
CA ALA A 72 -1.89 8.80 8.42
C ALA A 72 -3.02 7.96 9.07
N LEU A 73 -2.82 6.64 9.18
CA LEU A 73 -3.73 5.75 9.89
C LEU A 73 -3.76 6.04 11.40
N ARG A 74 -2.60 6.27 12.02
CA ARG A 74 -2.49 6.56 13.46
C ARG A 74 -3.07 7.91 13.86
N CYS A 75 -2.92 8.91 13.00
CA CYS A 75 -3.46 10.25 13.21
C CYS A 75 -4.92 10.38 12.76
N GLU A 76 -5.53 9.30 12.24
CA GLU A 76 -6.90 9.26 11.73
C GLU A 76 -7.20 10.35 10.69
N SER A 77 -6.17 10.81 9.97
CA SER A 77 -6.30 11.93 9.03
C SER A 77 -6.92 11.45 7.72
N ILE A 78 -8.15 11.86 7.41
CA ILE A 78 -8.83 11.51 6.15
C ILE A 78 -8.02 11.96 4.92
N ILE A 79 -7.51 13.20 4.94
CA ILE A 79 -6.73 13.74 3.82
C ILE A 79 -5.40 12.98 3.70
N GLY A 80 -4.70 12.77 4.82
CA GLY A 80 -3.46 12.00 4.86
C GLY A 80 -3.66 10.57 4.34
N ARG A 81 -4.75 9.91 4.75
CA ARG A 81 -5.11 8.56 4.30
C ARG A 81 -5.44 8.53 2.81
N GLY A 82 -6.14 9.53 2.29
CA GLY A 82 -6.42 9.62 0.85
C GLY A 82 -5.13 9.73 0.02
N ILE A 83 -4.22 10.61 0.44
CA ILE A 83 -2.92 10.77 -0.20
C ILE A 83 -2.09 9.49 -0.07
N ALA A 84 -2.06 8.88 1.12
CA ALA A 84 -1.30 7.66 1.38
C ALA A 84 -1.81 6.48 0.56
N ALA A 85 -3.13 6.28 0.51
CA ALA A 85 -3.77 5.23 -0.26
C ALA A 85 -3.53 5.40 -1.76
N PHE A 86 -3.51 6.63 -2.28
CA PHE A 86 -3.16 6.90 -3.68
C PHE A 86 -1.72 6.47 -4.01
N PHE A 87 -0.74 6.87 -3.19
CA PHE A 87 0.66 6.52 -3.44
C PHE A 87 0.93 5.04 -3.19
N ALA A 88 0.36 4.46 -2.13
CA ALA A 88 0.47 3.03 -1.83
C ALA A 88 -0.10 2.18 -2.96
N SER A 89 -1.34 2.46 -3.43
CA SER A 89 -1.91 1.75 -4.58
C SER A 89 -1.07 1.92 -5.84
N SER A 90 -0.56 3.11 -6.12
CA SER A 90 0.28 3.36 -7.30
C SER A 90 1.57 2.52 -7.27
N LEU A 91 2.28 2.50 -6.14
CA LEU A 91 3.48 1.68 -5.96
C LEU A 91 3.18 0.18 -6.04
N LEU A 92 2.06 -0.25 -5.46
CA LEU A 92 1.66 -1.66 -5.47
C LEU A 92 1.22 -2.12 -6.88
N ILE A 93 0.49 -1.30 -7.62
CA ILE A 93 0.14 -1.56 -9.03
C ILE A 93 1.42 -1.60 -9.87
N TRP A 94 2.37 -0.71 -9.62
CA TRP A 94 3.63 -0.72 -10.34
C TRP A 94 4.42 -2.00 -10.06
N GLY A 95 4.52 -2.43 -8.79
CA GLY A 95 5.10 -3.71 -8.41
C GLY A 95 4.38 -4.89 -9.06
N PHE A 96 3.04 -4.88 -9.08
CA PHE A 96 2.22 -5.86 -9.77
C PHE A 96 2.55 -5.96 -11.27
N LEU A 97 2.56 -4.83 -11.99
CA LEU A 97 2.86 -4.78 -13.42
C LEU A 97 4.28 -5.24 -13.71
N ASN A 98 5.23 -4.91 -12.84
CA ASN A 98 6.61 -5.34 -12.99
C ASN A 98 6.75 -6.87 -12.85
N ILE A 99 6.08 -7.46 -11.87
CA ILE A 99 6.04 -8.92 -11.70
C ILE A 99 5.30 -9.60 -12.85
N LEU A 100 4.24 -9.00 -13.37
CA LEU A 100 3.48 -9.53 -14.51
C LEU A 100 4.34 -9.64 -15.78
N ILE A 101 5.23 -8.66 -16.01
CA ILE A 101 6.05 -8.57 -17.24
C ILE A 101 7.38 -9.32 -17.09
N TYR A 102 8.04 -9.20 -15.93
CA TYR A 102 9.43 -9.67 -15.73
C TYR A 102 9.56 -10.77 -14.67
N GLY A 103 8.53 -11.01 -13.86
CA GLY A 103 8.55 -11.97 -12.76
C GLY A 103 8.31 -13.42 -13.19
N GLN A 104 8.76 -14.36 -12.36
CA GLN A 104 8.45 -15.81 -12.51
C GLN A 104 7.55 -16.36 -11.40
N TRP A 105 7.38 -15.61 -10.30
CA TRP A 105 6.64 -16.05 -9.11
C TRP A 105 5.24 -15.45 -9.09
N HIS A 106 4.23 -16.27 -9.35
CA HIS A 106 2.83 -15.86 -9.47
C HIS A 106 2.17 -15.57 -8.12
N PHE A 107 2.71 -16.09 -7.02
CA PHE A 107 2.13 -15.88 -5.69
C PHE A 107 2.31 -14.45 -5.19
N SER A 108 3.48 -13.85 -5.44
CA SER A 108 3.70 -12.44 -5.08
C SER A 108 2.73 -11.54 -5.84
N LEU A 109 2.52 -11.79 -7.14
CA LEU A 109 1.59 -11.02 -7.98
C LEU A 109 0.19 -10.88 -7.35
N VAL A 110 -0.35 -11.95 -6.77
CA VAL A 110 -1.65 -11.90 -6.07
C VAL A 110 -1.59 -10.98 -4.86
N ALA A 111 -0.54 -11.07 -4.04
CA ALA A 111 -0.38 -10.20 -2.87
C ALA A 111 -0.33 -8.72 -3.26
N TRP A 112 0.46 -8.37 -4.28
CA TRP A 112 0.57 -7.01 -4.81
C TRP A 112 -0.78 -6.48 -5.30
N GLY A 113 -1.51 -7.29 -6.08
CA GLY A 113 -2.84 -6.94 -6.57
C GLY A 113 -3.87 -6.75 -5.46
N VAL A 114 -3.88 -7.63 -4.46
CA VAL A 114 -4.81 -7.54 -3.32
C VAL A 114 -4.57 -6.26 -2.54
N PHE A 115 -3.32 -5.95 -2.17
CA PHE A 115 -3.03 -4.72 -1.42
C PHE A 115 -3.24 -3.47 -2.27
N ALA A 116 -2.99 -3.51 -3.59
CA ALA A 116 -3.36 -2.41 -4.48
C ALA A 116 -4.87 -2.13 -4.43
N VAL A 117 -5.70 -3.17 -4.53
CA VAL A 117 -7.16 -3.06 -4.48
C VAL A 117 -7.64 -2.55 -3.12
N VAL A 118 -7.04 -3.01 -2.02
CA VAL A 118 -7.34 -2.49 -0.66
C VAL A 118 -7.15 -0.97 -0.60
N ASN A 119 -6.04 -0.47 -1.10
CA ASN A 119 -5.75 0.95 -1.10
C ASN A 119 -6.67 1.74 -2.06
N LEU A 120 -6.96 1.19 -3.24
CA LEU A 120 -7.94 1.79 -4.16
C LEU A 120 -9.34 1.85 -3.54
N TYR A 121 -9.73 0.82 -2.79
CA TYR A 121 -11.00 0.78 -2.08
C TYR A 121 -11.06 1.84 -0.98
N ALA A 122 -10.00 1.97 -0.17
CA ALA A 122 -9.88 3.03 0.82
C ALA A 122 -9.98 4.43 0.17
N LEU A 123 -9.22 4.65 -0.90
CA LEU A 123 -9.26 5.90 -1.67
C LEU A 123 -10.66 6.21 -2.21
N TYR A 124 -11.34 5.22 -2.80
CA TYR A 124 -12.71 5.38 -3.31
C TYR A 124 -13.67 5.84 -2.22
N ARG A 125 -13.61 5.23 -1.03
CA ARG A 125 -14.45 5.61 0.11
C ARG A 125 -14.19 7.04 0.60
N ILE A 126 -12.93 7.44 0.64
CA ILE A 126 -12.50 8.80 1.01
C ILE A 126 -13.02 9.82 0.00
N VAL A 127 -12.81 9.58 -1.30
CA VAL A 127 -13.24 10.47 -2.40
C VAL A 127 -14.76 10.60 -2.45
N ARG A 128 -15.49 9.50 -2.22
CA ARG A 128 -16.97 9.52 -2.13
C ARG A 128 -17.50 10.16 -0.85
N GLY A 129 -16.64 10.55 0.09
CA GLY A 129 -17.05 11.15 1.36
C GLY A 129 -17.77 10.19 2.30
N ILE A 130 -17.70 8.88 2.05
CA ILE A 130 -18.35 7.85 2.90
C ILE A 130 -17.75 7.89 4.31
N GLU A 131 -16.46 8.24 4.43
CA GLU A 131 -15.80 8.40 5.73
C GLU A 131 -16.18 9.72 6.45
N LYS A 132 -16.46 10.81 5.72
CA LYS A 132 -16.84 12.12 6.31
C LYS A 132 -18.18 12.12 7.03
N HIS A 133 -19.11 11.23 6.66
CA HIS A 133 -20.42 11.13 7.32
C HIS A 133 -20.38 10.52 8.72
N TYR A 134 -19.24 10.00 9.17
CA TYR A 134 -19.11 9.33 10.47
C TYR A 134 -18.32 10.13 11.52
N GLU A 135 -17.53 11.14 11.13
CA GLU A 135 -16.89 12.07 12.09
C GLU A 135 -17.91 13.03 12.76
N LEU A 136 -19.08 13.19 12.16
CA LEU A 136 -20.15 14.09 12.63
C LEU A 136 -21.19 13.41 13.54
N LEU A 137 -20.97 12.16 13.98
CA LEU A 137 -21.94 11.32 14.70
C LEU A 137 -21.35 10.76 16.00
#